data_AF-A0A961C9G2-F1
#
_entry.id   AF-A0A961C9G2-F1
#
_cell.length_a   1.000
_cell.length_b   1.000
_cell.length_c   1.000
_cell.angle_alpha   90.00
_cell.angle_beta   90.00
_cell.angle_gamma   90.00
#
_symmetry.space_group_name_H-M   'P 1'
#
loop_
_entity.id
_entity.type
_entity.pdbx_description
1 polymer ?
#
loop_
_entity_poly.entity_id
_entity_poly.type
_entity_poly.pdbx_seq_one_letter_code
_entity_poly.pdbx_strand_id
1 'polypeptide(L)'
;MREEITVIVIEQVGTELHVAFRYDPAVIEKMRTVPSAHWNPSIRQWVVSAQFATPLRVALQQWEVAWAGTAPSAPSNGAVSWAEALFTAVGSDRREAVFRALSKVLHPDTATGDTVLMQTLLEARNVA
;
A
#
# COMPACT_ATOMS: atom_id res chain seq x y z
N MET A 1 -16.06 -21.85 18.59
CA MET A 1 -15.48 -20.54 18.94
C MET A 1 -14.73 -20.09 17.70
N ARG A 2 -15.19 -19.05 16.98
CA ARG A 2 -14.40 -18.49 15.89
C ARG A 2 -13.51 -17.43 16.53
N GLU A 3 -12.21 -17.66 16.56
CA GLU A 3 -11.25 -16.61 16.92
C GLU A 3 -11.42 -15.48 15.90
N GLU A 4 -11.87 -14.30 16.35
CA GLU A 4 -11.86 -13.10 15.52
C GLU A 4 -10.39 -12.74 15.29
N ILE A 5 -9.86 -13.06 14.11
CA ILE A 5 -8.51 -12.68 13.72
C ILE A 5 -8.49 -11.16 13.54
N THR A 6 -7.79 -10.44 14.42
CA THR A 6 -7.54 -9.01 14.23
C THR A 6 -6.60 -8.83 13.04
N VAL A 7 -7.12 -8.26 11.96
CA VAL A 7 -6.32 -7.87 10.79
C VAL A 7 -5.70 -6.50 11.04
N ILE A 8 -4.38 -6.40 10.85
CA ILE A 8 -3.60 -5.17 10.96
C ILE A 8 -3.23 -4.71 9.56
N VAL A 9 -3.64 -3.51 9.19
CA VAL A 9 -3.28 -2.87 7.93
C VAL A 9 -2.12 -1.92 8.18
N ILE A 10 -1.03 -2.09 7.43
CA ILE A 10 0.15 -1.22 7.49
C ILE A 10 0.34 -0.55 6.13
N GLU A 11 0.26 0.76 6.10
CA GLU A 11 0.50 1.59 4.92
C GLU A 11 1.79 2.40 5.12
N GLN A 12 2.65 2.47 4.11
CA GLN A 12 3.83 3.33 4.16
C GLN A 12 3.54 4.67 3.48
N VAL A 13 3.66 5.75 4.24
CA VAL A 13 3.50 7.13 3.78
C VAL A 13 4.83 7.87 3.96
N GLY A 14 5.60 7.99 2.87
CA GLY A 14 6.95 8.56 2.92
C GLY A 14 7.89 7.77 3.84
N THR A 15 8.32 8.41 4.93
CA THR A 15 9.21 7.84 5.96
C THR A 15 8.46 7.30 7.18
N GLU A 16 7.13 7.24 7.12
CA GLU A 16 6.27 6.76 8.20
C GLU A 16 5.45 5.54 7.76
N LEU A 17 5.11 4.71 8.73
CA LEU A 17 4.24 3.55 8.63
C LEU A 17 2.99 3.85 9.44
N HIS A 18 1.87 3.88 8.76
CA HIS A 18 0.55 4.05 9.35
C HIS A 18 -0.06 2.68 9.58
N VAL A 19 -0.39 2.40 10.83
CA VAL A 19 -0.86 1.09 11.30
C VAL A 19 -2.29 1.25 11.79
N ALA A 20 -3.21 0.58 11.12
CA ALA A 20 -4.63 0.57 11.40
C ALA A 20 -5.10 -0.83 11.77
N PHE A 21 -5.91 -0.95 12.82
CA PHE A 21 -6.51 -2.20 13.26
C PHE A 21 -7.76 -1.89 14.07
N ARG A 22 -8.67 -2.86 14.17
CA ARG A 22 -9.80 -2.76 15.11
C ARG A 22 -9.24 -2.72 16.53
N TYR A 23 -9.86 -1.92 17.42
CA TYR A 23 -9.42 -1.82 18.81
C TYR A 23 -9.17 -3.21 19.41
N ASP A 24 -7.91 -3.48 19.70
CA ASP A 24 -7.43 -4.72 20.29
C ASP A 24 -6.38 -4.33 21.34
N PRO A 25 -6.65 -4.60 22.64
CA PRO A 25 -5.74 -4.21 23.71
C PRO A 25 -4.37 -4.89 23.59
N ALA A 26 -4.29 -6.12 23.08
CA ALA A 26 -3.02 -6.83 22.92
C ALA A 26 -2.16 -6.19 21.83
N VAL A 27 -2.78 -5.74 20.72
CA VAL A 27 -2.07 -5.00 19.67
C VAL A 27 -1.59 -3.64 20.20
N ILE A 28 -2.41 -2.94 20.99
CA ILE A 28 -2.03 -1.66 21.61
C ILE A 28 -0.80 -1.85 22.53
N GLU A 29 -0.79 -2.89 23.36
CA GLU A 29 0.34 -3.19 24.23
C GLU A 29 1.61 -3.46 23.43
N LYS A 30 1.53 -4.22 22.33
CA LYS A 30 2.68 -4.43 21.43
C LYS A 30 3.12 -3.16 20.74
N MET A 31 2.20 -2.36 20.22
CA MET A 31 2.56 -1.09 19.55
C MET A 31 3.33 -0.16 20.48
N ARG A 32 3.00 -0.12 21.77
CA ARG A 32 3.76 0.67 22.77
C ARG A 32 5.19 0.19 22.98
N THR A 33 5.52 -1.06 22.63
CA THR A 33 6.90 -1.58 22.70
C THR A 33 7.74 -1.24 21.47
N VAL A 34 7.11 -0.84 20.36
CA VAL A 34 7.80 -0.52 19.12
C VAL A 34 8.38 0.90 19.21
N PRO A 35 9.69 1.09 18.95
CA PRO A 35 10.29 2.42 18.94
C PRO A 35 9.61 3.36 17.93
N SER A 36 9.46 4.63 18.30
CA SER A 36 8.78 5.66 17.50
C SER A 36 7.27 5.46 17.29
N ALA A 37 6.68 4.37 17.79
CA ALA A 37 5.26 4.12 17.64
C ALA A 37 4.45 5.05 18.55
N HIS A 38 3.53 5.80 17.95
CA HIS A 38 2.64 6.70 18.68
C HIS A 38 1.27 6.74 18.03
N TRP A 39 0.24 6.99 18.83
CA TRP A 39 -1.11 7.19 18.32
C TRP A 39 -1.25 8.60 17.73
N ASN A 40 -1.68 8.70 16.48
CA ASN A 40 -2.01 9.96 15.84
C ASN A 40 -3.54 10.15 15.82
N PRO A 41 -4.10 11.08 16.62
CA PRO A 41 -5.55 11.26 16.73
C PRO A 41 -6.20 11.87 15.48
N SER A 42 -5.43 12.57 14.63
CA SER A 42 -5.94 13.23 13.43
C SER A 42 -6.32 12.22 12.35
N ILE A 43 -5.49 11.18 12.17
CA ILE A 43 -5.74 10.09 11.21
C ILE A 43 -6.30 8.83 11.88
N ARG A 44 -6.40 8.82 13.22
CA ARG A 44 -6.86 7.68 14.03
C ARG A 44 -6.11 6.38 13.73
N GLN A 45 -4.80 6.49 13.60
CA GLN A 45 -3.90 5.38 13.32
C GLN A 45 -2.65 5.49 14.18
N TRP A 46 -1.97 4.36 14.37
CA TRP A 46 -0.64 4.37 14.95
C TRP A 46 0.38 4.72 13.87
N VAL A 47 1.32 5.60 14.20
CA VAL A 47 2.39 6.03 13.30
C VAL A 47 3.71 5.52 13.84
N VAL A 48 4.50 4.89 12.97
CA VAL A 48 5.83 4.33 13.29
C VAL A 48 6.80 4.78 12.21
N SER A 49 8.02 5.21 12.55
CA SER A 49 8.99 5.51 11.50
C SER A 49 9.35 4.26 10.68
N ALA A 50 9.45 4.40 9.36
CA ALA A 50 9.77 3.31 8.42
C ALA A 50 11.12 2.63 8.71
N GLN A 51 12.05 3.32 9.38
CA GLN A 51 13.31 2.71 9.85
C GLN A 51 13.09 1.55 10.84
N PHE A 52 11.94 1.52 11.52
CA PHE A 52 11.55 0.48 12.45
C PHE A 52 10.60 -0.56 11.83
N ALA A 53 10.50 -0.64 10.49
CA ALA A 53 9.66 -1.62 9.80
C ALA A 53 9.95 -3.06 10.22
N THR A 54 11.23 -3.44 10.35
CA THR A 54 11.62 -4.80 10.77
C THR A 54 11.22 -5.10 12.22
N PRO A 55 11.56 -4.25 13.21
CA PRO A 55 11.04 -4.39 14.57
C PRO A 55 9.51 -4.45 14.65
N LEU A 56 8.80 -3.63 13.86
CA LEU A 56 7.34 -3.62 13.79
C LEU A 56 6.80 -4.95 13.27
N ARG A 57 7.39 -5.52 12.20
CA ARG A 57 7.01 -6.85 11.68
C ARG A 57 7.18 -7.94 12.72
N VAL A 58 8.30 -7.93 13.44
CA VAL A 58 8.58 -8.91 14.51
C VAL A 58 7.58 -8.76 15.66
N ALA A 59 7.27 -7.52 16.06
CA ALA A 59 6.32 -7.24 17.13
C ALA A 59 4.90 -7.70 16.78
N LEU A 60 4.51 -7.60 15.51
CA LEU A 60 3.16 -7.90 15.03
C LEU A 60 3.00 -9.27 14.36
N GLN A 61 4.03 -10.12 14.39
CA GLN A 61 4.03 -11.43 13.71
C GLN A 61 2.93 -12.40 14.17
N GLN A 62 2.30 -12.13 15.32
CA GLN A 62 1.23 -12.96 15.89
C GLN A 62 -0.16 -12.65 15.30
N TRP A 63 -0.28 -11.57 14.52
CA TRP A 63 -1.52 -11.14 13.87
C TRP A 63 -1.45 -11.27 12.36
N GLU A 64 -2.60 -11.25 11.71
CA GLU A 64 -2.67 -11.17 10.25
C GLU A 64 -2.34 -9.74 9.81
N VAL A 65 -1.18 -9.56 9.19
CA VAL A 65 -0.69 -8.24 8.77
C VAL A 65 -0.81 -8.08 7.26
N ALA A 66 -1.69 -7.19 6.82
CA ALA A 66 -1.81 -6.75 5.45
C ALA A 66 -0.95 -5.49 5.24
N TRP A 67 0.16 -5.63 4.52
CA TRP A 67 0.90 -4.47 4.02
C TRP A 67 0.12 -3.90 2.84
N ALA A 68 -0.51 -2.75 3.04
CA ALA A 68 -1.05 -1.95 1.95
C ALA A 68 0.16 -1.49 1.14
N GLY A 69 0.50 -2.28 0.10
CA GLY A 69 1.55 -1.95 -0.84
C GLY A 69 1.32 -0.54 -1.33
N THR A 70 2.37 0.26 -1.23
CA THR A 70 2.52 1.64 -1.69
C THR A 70 1.49 1.97 -2.78
N ALA A 71 0.44 2.72 -2.44
CA ALA A 71 -0.19 3.53 -3.48
C ALA A 71 0.95 4.36 -4.06
N PRO A 72 1.26 4.25 -5.36
CA PRO A 72 2.44 4.91 -5.90
C PRO A 72 2.26 6.41 -5.71
N SER A 73 2.95 6.95 -4.72
CA SER A 73 3.25 8.36 -4.65
C SER A 73 4.11 8.64 -5.86
N ALA A 74 3.50 9.22 -6.91
CA ALA A 74 4.29 9.73 -8.02
C ALA A 74 5.27 10.78 -7.46
N PRO A 75 6.56 10.61 -7.74
CA PRO A 75 7.18 11.60 -8.60
C PRO A 75 7.94 10.96 -9.77
N SER A 76 7.67 11.48 -10.95
CA SER A 76 8.45 11.32 -12.18
C SER A 76 9.89 11.77 -11.93
N ASN A 77 10.84 10.84 -11.91
CA ASN A 77 12.26 11.10 -12.22
C ASN A 77 13.00 9.77 -12.46
N GLY A 78 13.10 9.38 -13.74
CA GLY A 78 14.10 8.45 -14.27
C GLY A 78 14.03 6.96 -13.88
N ALA A 79 13.24 6.58 -12.88
CA ALA A 79 12.98 5.18 -12.53
C ALA A 79 11.74 4.68 -13.27
N VAL A 80 11.83 3.47 -13.83
CA VAL A 80 10.75 2.74 -14.52
C VAL A 80 9.46 2.86 -13.71
N SER A 81 8.42 3.42 -14.33
CA SER A 81 7.12 3.58 -13.70
C SER A 81 6.53 2.21 -13.31
N TRP A 82 5.61 2.19 -12.32
CA TRP A 82 4.96 0.94 -11.92
C TRP A 82 4.26 0.24 -13.11
N ALA A 83 3.70 1.03 -14.03
CA ALA A 83 2.98 0.53 -15.19
C ALA A 83 3.94 -0.07 -16.25
N GLU A 84 5.12 0.53 -16.45
CA GLU A 84 6.18 -0.06 -17.28
C GLU A 84 6.74 -1.36 -16.68
N ALA A 85 6.93 -1.40 -15.36
CA ALA A 85 7.35 -2.62 -14.67
C ALA A 85 6.30 -3.73 -14.81
N LEU A 86 5.02 -3.40 -14.68
CA LEU A 86 3.91 -4.31 -14.91
C LEU A 86 3.90 -4.83 -16.35
N PHE A 87 3.97 -3.94 -17.34
CA PHE A 87 3.96 -4.33 -18.76
C PHE A 87 5.17 -5.16 -19.15
N THR A 88 6.32 -4.92 -18.54
CA THR A 88 7.51 -5.76 -18.68
C THR A 88 7.27 -7.15 -18.09
N ALA A 89 6.69 -7.25 -16.90
CA ALA A 89 6.44 -8.52 -16.22
C ALA A 89 5.39 -9.40 -16.92
N VAL A 90 4.34 -8.82 -17.49
CA VAL A 90 3.28 -9.57 -18.20
C VAL A 90 3.63 -9.91 -19.65
N GLY A 91 4.63 -9.22 -20.21
CA GLY A 91 5.08 -9.38 -21.59
C GLY A 91 4.15 -8.75 -22.64
N SER A 92 4.67 -8.62 -23.86
CA SER A 92 3.98 -7.97 -24.99
C SER A 92 2.65 -8.62 -25.36
N ASP A 93 2.55 -9.94 -25.23
CA ASP A 93 1.36 -10.73 -25.60
C ASP A 93 0.14 -10.38 -24.73
N ARG A 94 0.36 -10.08 -23.44
CA ARG A 94 -0.71 -9.81 -22.47
C ARG A 94 -0.89 -8.32 -22.17
N ARG A 95 0.01 -7.47 -22.66
CA ARG A 95 0.03 -6.01 -22.41
C ARG A 95 -1.31 -5.35 -22.71
N GLU A 96 -1.88 -5.55 -23.90
CA GLU A 96 -3.15 -4.93 -24.30
C GLU A 96 -4.35 -5.43 -23.49
N ALA A 97 -4.37 -6.72 -23.14
CA ALA A 97 -5.43 -7.29 -22.30
C ALA A 97 -5.39 -6.70 -20.88
N VAL A 98 -4.20 -6.58 -20.29
CA VAL A 98 -3.97 -5.99 -18.97
C VAL A 98 -4.32 -4.50 -18.98
N PHE A 99 -3.89 -3.76 -20.00
CA PHE A 99 -4.23 -2.35 -20.17
C PHE A 99 -5.75 -2.15 -20.21
N ARG A 100 -6.47 -2.92 -21.03
CA ARG A 100 -7.93 -2.82 -21.14
C ARG A 100 -8.64 -3.18 -19.83
N ALA A 101 -8.13 -4.15 -19.08
CA ALA A 101 -8.70 -4.52 -17.78
C ALA A 101 -8.51 -3.40 -16.76
N LEU A 102 -7.29 -2.88 -16.63
CA LEU A 102 -6.96 -1.82 -15.67
C LEU A 102 -7.60 -0.48 -16.03
N SER A 103 -7.69 -0.14 -17.32
CA SER A 103 -8.31 1.11 -17.76
C SER A 103 -9.78 1.19 -17.33
N LYS A 104 -10.50 0.07 -17.27
CA LYS A 104 -11.89 0.04 -16.78
C LYS A 104 -12.02 0.28 -15.28
N VAL A 105 -10.98 -0.06 -14.52
CA VAL A 105 -10.98 0.05 -13.05
C VAL A 105 -10.45 1.41 -12.60
N LEU A 106 -9.47 1.95 -13.34
CA LEU A 106 -8.77 3.18 -13.02
C LEU A 106 -9.38 4.43 -13.70
N HIS A 107 -10.36 4.27 -14.60
CA HIS A 107 -10.98 5.41 -15.29
C HIS A 107 -11.57 6.39 -14.28
N PRO A 108 -11.35 7.72 -14.42
CA PRO A 108 -11.84 8.71 -13.47
C PRO A 108 -13.38 8.73 -13.31
N ASP A 109 -14.11 8.23 -14.30
CA ASP A 109 -15.58 8.07 -14.25
C ASP A 109 -16.06 6.86 -13.44
N THR A 110 -15.16 6.06 -12.89
CA THR A 110 -15.51 4.94 -12.01
C THR A 110 -15.30 5.28 -10.54
N ALA A 111 -16.08 4.66 -9.66
CA ALA A 111 -15.98 4.90 -8.21
C ALA A 111 -14.61 4.53 -7.61
N THR A 112 -13.85 3.68 -8.30
CA THR A 112 -12.47 3.27 -7.97
C THR A 112 -11.43 3.99 -8.83
N GLY A 113 -11.85 4.99 -9.58
CA GLY A 113 -11.03 5.70 -10.55
C GLY A 113 -9.96 6.55 -9.89
N ASP A 114 -8.81 6.64 -10.55
CA ASP A 114 -7.72 7.51 -10.12
C ASP A 114 -7.04 8.11 -11.35
N THR A 115 -7.17 9.43 -11.51
CA THR A 115 -6.67 10.17 -12.66
C THR A 115 -5.14 10.10 -12.75
N VAL A 116 -4.42 9.99 -11.64
CA VAL A 116 -2.95 9.89 -11.63
C VAL A 116 -2.53 8.50 -12.09
N LEU A 117 -3.15 7.45 -11.54
CA LEU A 117 -2.88 6.07 -11.96
C LEU A 117 -3.24 5.83 -13.43
N MET A 118 -4.35 6.39 -13.91
CA MET A 118 -4.75 6.29 -15.30
C MET A 118 -3.75 6.99 -16.24
N GLN A 119 -3.25 8.17 -15.85
CA GLN A 119 -2.21 8.86 -16.62
C GLN A 119 -0.91 8.05 -16.69
N THR A 120 -0.43 7.50 -15.57
CA THR A 120 0.78 6.66 -15.56
C THR A 120 0.59 5.39 -16.42
N LEU A 121 -0.60 4.79 -16.42
CA LEU A 121 -0.92 3.64 -17.26
C LEU A 121 -0.92 3.99 -18.76
N LEU A 122 -1.42 5.17 -19.13
CA LEU A 122 -1.42 5.66 -20.50
C LEU A 122 0.00 6.01 -20.98
N GLU A 123 0.81 6.65 -20.14
CA GLU A 123 2.20 6.97 -20.44
C GLU A 123 3.01 5.70 -20.71
N ALA A 124 2.92 4.71 -19.82
CA ALA A 124 3.63 3.43 -19.98
C ALA A 124 3.22 2.64 -21.23
N ARG A 125 1.98 2.84 -21.72
CA ARG A 125 1.53 2.23 -22.97
C ARG A 125 2.19 2.86 -24.19
N ASN A 126 2.48 4.17 -24.15
CA ASN A 126 3.04 4.92 -25.27
C ASN A 126 4.57 4.82 -25.39
N VAL A 127 5.27 4.33 -24.36
CA VAL A 127 6.73 4.19 -24.34
C VAL A 127 7.23 2.89 -25.01
N ALA A 128 6.31 1.99 -25.39
CA ALA A 128 6.64 0.67 -25.97
C ALA A 128 6.66 0.63 -27.50
#